data_AF-A0A437QIZ8-F1
#
_entry.id   AF-A0A437QIZ8-F1
#
_cell.length_a   1.000
_cell.length_b   1.000
_cell.length_c   1.000
_cell.angle_alpha   90.00
_cell.angle_beta   90.00
_cell.angle_gamma   90.00
#
_symmetry.space_group_name_H-M   'P 1'
#
loop_
_entity.id
_entity.type
_entity.pdbx_description
1 polymer ?
#
loop_
_entity_poly.entity_id
_entity_poly.type
_entity_poly.pdbx_seq_one_letter_code
_entity_poly.pdbx_strand_id
1 'polypeptide(L)'
;MVPWYIASAVVAKTSLLGLGLLSLGLCIAALISLRLFGSGLSQPLQRRIRQIFRTGLYLHLATYVMLFSKMWLIDGWQDVPTFLLSHLVMHHAVSALIATILILMTIRIYNHRSAGVL
;
A
#
# COMPACT_ATOMS: atom_id res chain seq x y z
N MET A 1 6.02 -17.91 -6.22
CA MET A 1 6.95 -17.07 -5.43
C MET A 1 7.19 -15.73 -6.13
N VAL A 2 7.84 -15.72 -7.31
CA VAL A 2 8.11 -14.51 -8.12
C VAL A 2 6.87 -13.63 -8.36
N PRO A 3 5.67 -14.18 -8.67
CA PRO A 3 4.48 -13.34 -8.89
C PRO A 3 4.10 -12.45 -7.70
N TRP A 4 4.36 -12.90 -6.46
CA TRP A 4 4.02 -12.14 -5.26
C TRP A 4 4.98 -10.97 -5.02
N TYR A 5 6.28 -11.18 -5.29
CA TYR A 5 7.26 -10.09 -5.25
C TYR A 5 7.00 -9.04 -6.34
N ILE A 6 6.64 -9.49 -7.54
CA ILE A 6 6.23 -8.59 -8.62
C ILE A 6 4.98 -7.80 -8.20
N ALA A 7 3.96 -8.46 -7.65
CA ALA A 7 2.76 -7.79 -7.16
C ALA A 7 3.08 -6.74 -6.09
N SER A 8 3.96 -7.05 -5.13
CA SER A 8 4.42 -6.07 -4.13
C SER A 8 5.18 -4.89 -4.75
N ALA A 9 6.04 -5.14 -5.73
CA ALA A 9 6.77 -4.10 -6.44
C ALA A 9 5.84 -3.19 -7.26
N VAL A 10 4.84 -3.76 -7.94
CA VAL A 10 3.82 -3.01 -8.67
C VAL A 10 3.03 -2.13 -7.71
N VAL A 11 2.53 -2.67 -6.58
CA VAL A 11 1.80 -1.87 -5.58
C VAL A 11 2.67 -0.73 -5.03
N ALA A 12 3.94 -0.99 -4.71
CA ALA A 12 4.86 0.03 -4.22
C ALA A 12 5.08 1.13 -5.26
N LYS A 13 5.30 0.77 -6.53
CA LYS A 13 5.50 1.72 -7.63
C LYS A 13 4.24 2.54 -7.91
N THR A 14 3.07 1.90 -7.94
CA THR A 14 1.78 2.59 -8.12
C THR A 14 1.49 3.55 -6.95
N SER A 15 1.90 3.17 -5.74
CA SER A 15 1.84 4.08 -4.58
C SER A 15 2.76 5.28 -4.78
N LEU A 16 4.02 5.10 -5.20
CA LEU A 16 4.94 6.23 -5.48
C LEU A 16 4.40 7.22 -6.53
N LEU A 17 3.63 6.73 -7.51
CA LEU A 17 2.99 7.58 -8.52
C LEU A 17 1.81 8.40 -7.96
N GLY A 18 1.45 8.24 -6.68
CA GLY A 18 0.30 8.89 -6.07
C GLY A 18 -1.03 8.36 -6.63
N LEU A 19 -1.08 7.11 -7.08
CA LEU A 19 -2.30 6.51 -7.62
C LEU A 19 -3.02 5.69 -6.54
N GLY A 20 -3.36 6.33 -5.42
CA GLY A 20 -3.87 5.68 -4.19
C GLY A 20 -5.02 4.69 -4.40
N LEU A 21 -5.99 5.04 -5.27
CA LEU A 21 -7.16 4.22 -5.58
C LEU A 21 -6.77 2.96 -6.36
N LEU A 22 -5.84 3.10 -7.31
CA LEU A 22 -5.32 1.98 -8.08
C LEU A 22 -4.48 1.06 -7.18
N SER A 23 -3.64 1.61 -6.31
CA SER A 23 -2.89 0.78 -5.35
C SER A 23 -3.80 0.06 -4.36
N LEU A 24 -4.91 0.68 -3.95
CA LEU A 24 -5.93 0.04 -3.11
C LEU A 24 -6.60 -1.12 -3.84
N GLY A 25 -7.02 -0.92 -5.10
CA GLY A 25 -7.56 -1.98 -5.95
C GLY A 25 -6.57 -3.14 -6.17
N LEU A 26 -5.29 -2.83 -6.40
CA LEU A 26 -4.23 -3.83 -6.55
C LEU A 26 -3.99 -4.62 -5.26
N CYS A 27 -4.03 -3.98 -4.09
CA CYS A 27 -3.96 -4.66 -2.79
C CYS A 27 -5.12 -5.65 -2.62
N ILE A 28 -6.35 -5.25 -2.95
CA ILE A 28 -7.53 -6.13 -2.90
C ILE A 28 -7.36 -7.30 -3.87
N ALA A 29 -7.00 -7.01 -5.12
CA ALA A 29 -6.79 -8.03 -6.15
C ALA A 29 -5.69 -9.03 -5.76
N ALA A 30 -4.60 -8.56 -5.14
CA ALA A 30 -3.53 -9.40 -4.62
C ALA A 30 -4.00 -10.27 -3.44
N LEU A 31 -4.82 -9.75 -2.53
CA LEU A 31 -5.40 -10.53 -1.43
C LEU A 31 -6.37 -11.61 -1.91
N ILE A 32 -7.22 -11.30 -2.89
CA ILE A 32 -8.13 -12.26 -3.53
C ILE A 32 -7.30 -13.33 -4.25
N SER A 33 -6.32 -12.91 -5.05
CA SER A 33 -5.39 -13.84 -5.73
C SER A 33 -4.69 -14.76 -4.74
N LEU A 34 -4.24 -14.24 -3.59
CA LEU A 34 -3.57 -15.03 -2.55
C LEU A 34 -4.51 -16.03 -1.88
N ARG A 35 -5.82 -15.72 -1.83
CA ARG A 35 -6.83 -16.65 -1.33
C ARG A 35 -7.12 -17.77 -2.33
N LEU A 36 -7.15 -17.46 -3.62
CA LEU A 36 -7.49 -18.42 -4.68
C LEU A 36 -6.31 -19.31 -5.10
N PHE A 37 -5.12 -18.71 -5.27
CA PHE A 37 -3.94 -19.37 -5.83
C PHE A 37 -2.81 -19.57 -4.79
N GLY A 38 -3.05 -19.21 -3.53
CA GLY A 38 -2.04 -19.26 -2.48
C GLY A 38 -1.82 -20.64 -1.84
N SER A 39 -2.57 -21.68 -2.25
CA SER A 39 -2.50 -23.03 -1.69
C SER A 39 -1.12 -23.70 -1.85
N GLY A 40 -0.32 -23.26 -2.84
CA GLY A 40 1.03 -23.76 -3.07
C GLY A 40 2.15 -23.06 -2.26
N LEU A 41 1.83 -22.13 -1.35
CA LEU A 41 2.84 -21.50 -0.47
C LEU A 41 2.84 -22.13 0.92
N SER A 42 4.01 -22.11 1.57
CA SER A 42 4.10 -22.44 2.99
C SER A 42 3.22 -21.47 3.80
N GLN A 43 2.50 -22.00 4.80
CA GLN A 43 1.69 -21.22 5.74
C GLN A 43 2.40 -19.96 6.30
N PRO A 44 3.66 -20.03 6.78
CA PRO A 44 4.33 -18.85 7.31
C PRO A 44 4.57 -17.78 6.24
N LEU A 45 4.91 -18.17 5.01
CA LEU A 45 5.12 -17.23 3.92
C LEU A 45 3.80 -16.60 3.44
N GLN A 46 2.73 -17.40 3.33
CA GLN A 46 1.41 -16.89 2.95
C GLN A 46 0.91 -15.84 3.94
N ARG A 47 1.13 -16.04 5.25
CA ARG A 47 0.77 -15.07 6.29
C ARG A 47 1.54 -13.75 6.14
N ARG A 48 2.85 -13.80 5.87
CA ARG A 48 3.67 -12.60 5.70
C ARG A 48 3.33 -11.84 4.43
N ILE A 49 3.11 -12.52 3.31
CA ILE A 49 2.66 -11.89 2.05
C ILE A 49 1.29 -11.24 2.24
N ARG A 50 0.36 -11.93 2.92
CA ARG A 50 -0.95 -11.37 3.27
C ARG A 50 -0.81 -10.10 4.10
N GLN A 51 0.15 -10.07 5.03
CA GLN A 51 0.39 -8.92 5.88
C GLN A 51 0.86 -7.71 5.07
N ILE A 52 1.72 -7.87 4.05
CA ILE A 52 2.12 -6.77 3.16
C ILE A 52 0.89 -6.10 2.53
N PHE A 53 0.05 -6.89 1.87
CA PHE A 53 -1.10 -6.33 1.16
C PHE A 53 -2.17 -5.78 2.10
N ARG A 54 -2.37 -6.36 3.29
CA ARG A 54 -3.26 -5.77 4.32
C ARG A 54 -2.72 -4.46 4.86
N THR A 55 -1.42 -4.38 5.15
CA THR A 55 -0.78 -3.14 5.60
C THR A 55 -0.92 -2.04 4.55
N GLY A 56 -0.65 -2.36 3.28
CA GLY A 56 -0.85 -1.42 2.17
C GLY A 56 -2.31 -0.96 2.06
N LEU A 57 -3.26 -1.89 2.16
CA LEU A 57 -4.69 -1.58 2.13
C LEU A 57 -5.09 -0.62 3.26
N TYR A 58 -4.70 -0.92 4.50
CA TYR A 58 -5.07 -0.10 5.66
C TYR A 58 -4.41 1.28 5.63
N LEU A 59 -3.17 1.37 5.19
CA LEU A 59 -2.48 2.67 5.03
C LEU A 59 -3.15 3.54 3.97
N HIS A 60 -3.49 2.97 2.81
CA HIS A 60 -4.24 3.70 1.78
C HIS A 60 -5.63 4.12 2.29
N LEU A 61 -6.35 3.23 2.97
CA LEU A 61 -7.64 3.55 3.57
C LEU A 61 -7.52 4.69 4.61
N ALA A 62 -6.51 4.64 5.48
CA ALA A 62 -6.26 5.68 6.48
C ALA A 62 -5.93 7.03 5.82
N THR A 63 -5.19 7.01 4.73
CA THR A 63 -4.91 8.22 3.92
C THR A 63 -6.21 8.80 3.38
N TYR A 64 -7.10 7.96 2.83
CA TYR A 64 -8.41 8.42 2.37
C TYR A 64 -9.27 9.00 3.49
N VAL A 65 -9.33 8.35 4.65
CA VAL A 65 -10.06 8.88 5.82
C VAL A 65 -9.51 10.26 6.23
N MET A 66 -8.18 10.41 6.30
CA MET A 66 -7.53 11.68 6.61
C MET A 66 -7.84 12.78 5.57
N LEU A 67 -7.87 12.41 4.29
CA LEU A 67 -8.23 13.33 3.22
C LEU A 67 -9.69 13.78 3.30
N PHE A 68 -10.62 12.85 3.58
CA PHE A 68 -12.03 13.16 3.79
C PHE A 68 -12.22 14.06 5.01
N SER A 69 -11.55 13.80 6.14
CA SER A 69 -11.66 14.67 7.32
C SER A 69 -11.12 16.07 7.05
N LYS A 70 -10.10 16.22 6.20
CA LYS A 70 -9.55 17.53 5.85
C LYS A 70 -10.53 18.36 5.02
N MET A 71 -11.41 17.73 4.22
CA MET A 71 -12.43 18.45 3.45
C MET A 71 -13.45 19.15 4.34
N TRP A 72 -13.71 18.66 5.55
CA TRP A 72 -14.60 19.32 6.51
C TRP A 72 -14.02 20.58 7.16
N LEU A 73 -12.73 20.84 6.96
CA LEU A 73 -12.05 22.03 7.50
C LEU A 73 -12.00 23.19 6.49
N ILE A 74 -12.71 23.09 5.37
CA ILE A 74 -12.80 24.15 4.37
C ILE A 74 -13.94 25.08 4.78
N ASP A 75 -13.60 26.27 5.26
CA ASP A 75 -14.58 27.27 5.72
C ASP A 75 -15.02 28.21 4.58
N GLY A 76 -14.23 28.36 3.51
CA GLY A 76 -14.60 29.18 2.36
C GLY A 76 -13.91 28.83 1.04
N TRP A 77 -14.42 29.40 -0.06
CA TRP A 77 -13.89 29.21 -1.42
C TRP A 77 -12.43 29.66 -1.59
N GLN A 78 -12.00 30.63 -0.78
CA GLN A 78 -10.62 31.13 -0.73
C GLN A 78 -9.61 30.08 -0.22
N ASP A 79 -10.07 29.07 0.52
CA ASP A 79 -9.22 28.02 1.09
C ASP A 79 -9.01 26.86 0.13
N VAL A 80 -9.79 26.78 -0.95
CA VAL A 80 -9.75 25.69 -1.94
C VAL A 80 -8.38 25.56 -2.62
N PRO A 81 -7.70 26.64 -3.08
CA PRO A 81 -6.37 26.54 -3.68
C PRO A 81 -5.32 26.02 -2.69
N THR A 82 -5.35 26.53 -1.46
CA THR A 82 -4.44 26.11 -0.36
C THR A 82 -4.72 24.65 0.04
N PHE A 83 -5.99 24.24 0.06
CA PHE A 83 -6.40 22.86 0.28
C PHE A 83 -5.84 21.94 -0.81
N LEU A 84 -5.97 22.30 -2.10
CA LEU A 84 -5.47 21.50 -3.22
C LEU A 84 -3.95 21.33 -3.20
N LEU A 85 -3.19 22.41 -2.98
CA LEU A 85 -1.73 22.34 -2.87
C LEU A 85 -1.29 21.47 -1.70
N SER A 86 -1.84 21.72 -0.52
CA SER A 86 -1.50 20.95 0.68
C SER A 86 -1.99 19.50 0.60
N HIS A 87 -3.10 19.24 -0.11
CA HIS A 87 -3.56 17.90 -0.44
C HIS A 87 -2.55 17.17 -1.31
N LEU A 88 -2.08 17.79 -2.40
CA LEU A 88 -1.15 17.16 -3.33
C LEU A 88 0.17 16.78 -2.65
N VAL A 89 0.75 17.71 -1.89
CA VAL A 89 2.00 17.47 -1.15
C VAL A 89 1.82 16.37 -0.10
N MET A 90 0.77 16.47 0.71
CA MET A 90 0.49 15.49 1.76
C MET A 90 0.23 14.10 1.16
N HIS A 91 -0.60 14.02 0.13
CA HIS A 91 -0.92 12.78 -0.54
C HIS A 91 0.32 12.12 -1.14
N HIS A 92 1.21 12.90 -1.76
CA HIS A 92 2.45 12.36 -2.33
C HIS A 92 3.45 11.92 -1.25
N ALA A 93 3.60 12.69 -0.18
CA ALA A 93 4.46 12.34 0.96
C ALA A 93 4.00 11.06 1.65
N VAL A 94 2.70 10.95 1.93
CA VAL A 94 2.10 9.74 2.53
C VAL A 94 2.25 8.57 1.57
N SER A 95 2.00 8.75 0.27
CA SER A 95 2.16 7.70 -0.71
C SER A 95 3.60 7.16 -0.80
N ALA A 96 4.60 8.04 -0.69
CA ALA A 96 6.01 7.66 -0.63
C ALA A 96 6.35 6.87 0.65
N LEU A 97 5.80 7.29 1.79
CA LEU A 97 5.94 6.55 3.05
C LEU A 97 5.33 5.14 2.95
N ILE A 98 4.13 5.01 2.37
CA ILE A 98 3.48 3.71 2.17
C ILE A 98 4.34 2.81 1.29
N ALA A 99 4.81 3.32 0.15
CA ALA A 99 5.69 2.56 -0.73
C ALA A 99 6.95 2.07 -0.01
N THR A 100 7.57 2.93 0.80
CA THR A 100 8.75 2.60 1.60
C THR A 100 8.47 1.48 2.59
N ILE A 101 7.36 1.55 3.34
CA ILE A 101 6.95 0.49 4.27
C ILE A 101 6.77 -0.84 3.53
N LEU A 102 6.09 -0.83 2.38
CA LEU A 102 5.86 -2.04 1.58
C LEU A 102 7.18 -2.64 1.06
N ILE A 103 8.10 -1.80 0.59
CA ILE A 103 9.44 -2.24 0.15
C ILE A 103 10.20 -2.89 1.30
N LEU A 104 10.26 -2.24 2.47
CA LEU A 104 10.96 -2.77 3.65
C LEU A 104 10.37 -4.11 4.11
N MET A 105 9.05 -4.24 4.15
CA MET A 105 8.40 -5.52 4.48
C MET A 105 8.74 -6.60 3.45
N THR A 106 8.76 -6.25 2.16
CA THR A 106 9.10 -7.17 1.07
C THR A 106 10.55 -7.66 1.18
N ILE A 107 11.50 -6.75 1.41
CA ILE A 107 12.91 -7.07 1.63
C ILE A 107 13.07 -7.98 2.87
N ARG A 108 12.37 -7.69 3.96
CA ARG A 108 12.42 -8.55 5.18
C ARG A 108 11.94 -9.97 4.91
N ILE A 109 10.89 -10.17 4.11
CA ILE A 109 10.44 -11.51 3.72
C ILE A 109 11.52 -12.22 2.90
N TYR A 110 12.10 -11.51 1.92
CA TYR A 110 13.17 -12.06 1.09
C TYR A 110 14.36 -12.52 1.93
N ASN A 111 14.83 -11.68 2.86
CA ASN A 111 15.96 -11.99 3.73
C ASN A 111 15.68 -13.17 4.68
N HIS A 112 14.51 -13.20 5.32
CA HIS A 112 14.14 -14.34 6.18
C HIS A 112 14.11 -15.66 5.43
N ARG A 113 13.67 -15.64 4.16
CA ARG A 113 13.69 -16.83 3.31
C ARG A 113 15.10 -17.21 2.90
N SER A 114 15.94 -16.25 2.49
CA SER A 114 17.35 -16.51 2.15
C SER A 114 18.12 -17.11 3.31
N ALA A 115 17.76 -16.76 4.55
CA ALA A 115 18.32 -17.34 5.76
C ALA A 115 17.72 -18.71 6.16
N GLY A 116 16.80 -19.28 5.37
CA GLY A 116 16.17 -20.58 5.65
C GLY A 116 15.13 -20.56 6.78
N VAL A 117 14.65 -19.39 7.20
CA VAL A 117 13.71 -19.22 8.33
C VAL A 117 12.23 -19.37 7.87
N LEU A 118 11.97 -19.47 6.56
CA LEU A 118 10.63 -19.45 5.94
C LEU A 118 10.43 -20.48 4.83
#